data_AF-A0A0D2GRU3-F1
#
_entry.id   AF-A0A0D2GRU3-F1
#
_cell.length_a   1.000
_cell.length_b   1.000
_cell.length_c   1.000
_cell.angle_alpha   90.00
_cell.angle_beta   90.00
_cell.angle_gamma   90.00
#
_symmetry.space_group_name_H-M   'P 1'
#
loop_
_entity.id
_entity.type
_entity.pdbx_description
1 polymer ?
#
loop_
_entity_poly.entity_id
_entity_poly.type
_entity_poly.pdbx_seq_one_letter_code
_entity_poly.pdbx_strand_id
1 'polypeptide(L)'
;MADSQCGEDTSERLLSQHKEAVSRVSDRIASFHTRKIPFRIFHGNTNSTRLSDRTRDATVDISTLDHVISVSPSKRTCLVEPNVPMDRLVAATLEHGLVPPVVPEFPGITVGGGFAGTAGESSSFKYGFFDGTVIWFEVVLADGEVVTASDTERADLFHGMAGTFGSMGVITLFEMRLIPAKEFVELSYIRIGDIEQAQEVIKQVSKEEGVDFVDGIMFAPEKGVVLAGRLADRGEKNQDLPIVTFTKPWDQWFYLHAEERMDSTEITGPGSQSPSSPSHPRDLIPLRDYLFRYDRGAFWTGRFAYKYFCIPFTRTIRWLADYFMHTRIMYHALHRSGLYQRFIIQDMALPNKNIPEFSHWLDRELPHIYPRWLCPLRHGTSVSMNPHLRNRPVSSTEPSPTSTSKTASTPEPRSSEGDDDRSSDDFDNALLNIGVWGETPPNTLHVTINRLIESKLKSLGGMKWLYAQTFYTEDEF
;
A
#
# COMPACT_ATOMS: atom_id res chain seq x y z
N MET A 1 31.26 -20.81 -2.96
CA MET A 1 31.92 -20.48 -1.67
C MET A 1 32.39 -19.02 -1.64
N ALA A 2 33.02 -18.48 -2.70
CA ALA A 2 33.45 -17.08 -2.74
C ALA A 2 32.30 -16.04 -2.64
N ASP A 3 31.19 -16.24 -3.38
CA ASP A 3 30.06 -15.28 -3.34
C ASP A 3 29.36 -15.22 -1.97
N SER A 4 29.30 -16.35 -1.25
CA SER A 4 28.70 -16.41 0.09
C SER A 4 29.53 -15.65 1.11
N GLN A 5 30.87 -15.81 1.08
CA GLN A 5 31.77 -15.09 1.97
C GLN A 5 31.74 -13.57 1.72
N CYS A 6 31.72 -13.15 0.45
CA CYS A 6 31.65 -11.73 0.09
C CYS A 6 30.31 -11.08 0.53
N GLY A 7 29.21 -11.83 0.47
CA GLY A 7 27.90 -11.38 0.95
C GLY A 7 27.82 -11.27 2.48
N GLU A 8 28.36 -12.25 3.21
CA GLU A 8 28.43 -12.24 4.67
C GLU A 8 29.27 -11.05 5.17
N ASP A 9 30.48 -10.85 4.62
CA ASP A 9 31.35 -9.71 4.97
C ASP A 9 30.68 -8.36 4.73
N THR A 10 29.89 -8.25 3.64
CA THR A 10 29.15 -7.03 3.32
C THR A 10 28.03 -6.77 4.32
N SER A 11 27.24 -7.80 4.67
CA SER A 11 26.16 -7.71 5.64
C SER A 11 26.68 -7.33 7.04
N GLU A 12 27.78 -7.93 7.50
CA GLU A 12 28.38 -7.59 8.79
C GLU A 12 28.86 -6.14 8.85
N ARG A 13 29.49 -5.66 7.77
CA ARG A 13 29.91 -4.25 7.65
C ARG A 13 28.72 -3.31 7.70
N LEU A 14 27.64 -3.60 6.97
CA LEU A 14 26.42 -2.78 6.97
C LEU A 14 25.75 -2.79 8.35
N LEU A 15 25.71 -3.93 9.04
CA LEU A 15 25.20 -4.03 10.41
C LEU A 15 26.02 -3.20 11.41
N SER A 16 27.34 -3.12 11.24
CA SER A 16 28.19 -2.25 12.06
C SER A 16 27.87 -0.76 11.84
N GLN A 17 27.74 -0.36 10.58
CA GLN A 17 27.37 1.02 10.21
C GLN A 17 25.97 1.39 10.71
N HIS A 18 25.04 0.44 10.61
CA HIS A 18 23.70 0.55 11.14
C HIS A 18 23.73 0.83 12.65
N LYS A 19 24.43 0.00 13.44
CA LYS A 19 24.55 0.19 14.91
C LYS A 19 25.10 1.57 15.28
N GLU A 20 26.11 2.06 14.55
CA GLU A 20 26.64 3.41 14.76
C GLU A 20 25.60 4.50 14.45
N ALA A 21 24.80 4.33 13.39
CA ALA A 21 23.73 5.26 13.06
C ALA A 21 22.60 5.24 14.11
N VAL A 22 22.19 4.05 14.57
CA VAL A 22 21.19 3.89 15.62
C VAL A 22 21.66 4.50 16.94
N SER A 23 22.93 4.34 17.31
CA SER A 23 23.50 5.00 18.50
C SER A 23 23.33 6.52 18.44
N ARG A 24 23.60 7.16 17.28
CA ARG A 24 23.42 8.61 17.12
C ARG A 24 21.94 9.02 17.21
N VAL A 25 21.05 8.22 16.65
CA VAL A 25 19.59 8.44 16.71
C VAL A 25 19.10 8.34 18.16
N SER A 26 19.51 7.27 18.87
CA SER A 26 19.23 7.03 20.29
C SER A 26 19.72 8.18 21.17
N ASP A 27 20.98 8.58 21.07
CA ASP A 27 21.54 9.69 21.85
C ASP A 27 20.77 11.00 21.62
N ARG A 28 20.37 11.25 20.36
CA ARG A 28 19.62 12.45 20.00
C ARG A 28 18.21 12.43 20.59
N ILE A 29 17.52 11.30 20.55
CA ILE A 29 16.18 11.13 21.13
C ILE A 29 16.24 11.24 22.66
N ALA A 30 17.19 10.56 23.31
CA ALA A 30 17.41 10.67 24.76
C ALA A 30 17.66 12.12 25.21
N SER A 31 18.41 12.88 24.42
CA SER A 31 18.64 14.31 24.64
C SER A 31 17.36 15.14 24.53
N PHE A 32 16.47 14.82 23.58
CA PHE A 32 15.17 15.49 23.46
C PHE A 32 14.23 15.13 24.60
N HIS A 33 14.20 13.86 24.99
CA HIS A 33 13.42 13.35 26.11
C HIS A 33 13.76 14.08 27.41
N THR A 34 15.05 14.16 27.74
CA THR A 34 15.54 14.81 28.97
C THR A 34 15.17 16.30 29.00
N ARG A 35 15.15 16.96 27.83
CA ARG A 35 14.78 18.37 27.68
C ARG A 35 13.28 18.59 27.48
N LYS A 36 12.47 17.52 27.39
CA LYS A 36 11.04 17.54 27.07
C LYS A 36 10.73 18.30 25.78
N ILE A 37 11.58 18.14 24.77
CA ILE A 37 11.40 18.75 23.45
C ILE A 37 10.67 17.76 22.54
N PRO A 38 9.47 18.08 22.02
CA PRO A 38 8.86 17.26 20.98
C PRO A 38 9.73 17.35 19.71
N PHE A 39 9.92 16.21 19.04
CA PHE A 39 10.72 16.17 17.82
C PHE A 39 9.91 15.66 16.62
N ARG A 40 10.49 15.83 15.43
CA ARG A 40 10.01 15.27 14.17
C ARG A 40 11.09 14.40 13.55
N ILE A 41 10.67 13.47 12.69
CA ILE A 41 11.58 12.59 11.96
C ILE A 41 11.86 13.20 10.59
N PHE A 42 13.13 13.21 10.19
CA PHE A 42 13.56 13.54 8.84
C PHE A 42 14.13 12.29 8.16
N HIS A 43 13.59 12.00 6.98
CA HIS A 43 13.96 10.86 6.14
C HIS A 43 14.11 11.28 4.66
N GLY A 44 14.28 12.59 4.40
CA GLY A 44 14.30 13.15 3.05
C GLY A 44 12.89 13.45 2.52
N ASN A 45 12.47 12.73 1.47
CA ASN A 45 11.21 12.95 0.76
C ASN A 45 10.06 12.15 1.38
N THR A 46 8.84 12.69 1.27
CA THR A 46 7.61 12.04 1.77
C THR A 46 6.51 12.12 0.71
N ASN A 47 5.65 11.11 0.71
CA ASN A 47 4.41 11.09 -0.07
C ASN A 47 3.18 11.46 0.79
N SER A 48 3.37 11.70 2.10
CA SER A 48 2.30 12.21 2.96
C SER A 48 1.90 13.61 2.53
N THR A 49 0.61 13.88 2.39
CA THR A 49 0.10 15.22 2.02
C THR A 49 0.01 16.19 3.21
N ARG A 50 0.56 15.80 4.36
CA ARG A 50 0.58 16.60 5.60
C ARG A 50 1.64 17.71 5.54
N LEU A 51 1.39 18.78 6.26
CA LEU A 51 2.37 19.82 6.53
C LEU A 51 3.48 19.31 7.46
N SER A 52 4.70 19.78 7.23
CA SER A 52 5.87 19.40 8.02
C SER A 52 6.57 20.65 8.57
N ASP A 53 6.26 21.00 9.82
CA ASP A 53 6.90 22.11 10.54
C ASP A 53 8.16 21.65 11.25
N ARG A 54 9.16 21.19 10.48
CA ARG A 54 10.45 20.71 11.03
C ARG A 54 11.39 21.87 11.33
N THR A 55 12.04 21.84 12.48
CA THR A 55 13.17 22.71 12.80
C THR A 55 14.44 21.88 13.02
N ARG A 56 15.62 22.42 12.70
CA ARG A 56 16.90 21.69 12.82
C ARG A 56 17.20 21.25 14.26
N ASP A 57 16.76 22.06 15.23
CA ASP A 57 16.95 21.83 16.65
C ASP A 57 15.98 20.78 17.21
N ALA A 58 14.83 20.53 16.58
CA ALA A 58 13.82 19.55 17.01
C ALA A 58 13.56 18.45 15.96
N THR A 59 14.61 18.00 15.28
CA THR A 59 14.53 16.94 14.26
C THR A 59 15.52 15.82 14.54
N VAL A 60 15.08 14.57 14.36
CA VAL A 60 15.89 13.36 14.31
C VAL A 60 16.05 12.96 12.84
N ASP A 61 17.28 12.90 12.36
CA ASP A 61 17.60 12.53 10.98
C ASP A 61 17.89 11.03 10.90
N ILE A 62 17.07 10.30 10.13
CA ILE A 62 17.24 8.89 9.81
C ILE A 62 17.52 8.66 8.32
N SER A 63 17.82 9.72 7.56
CA SER A 63 17.96 9.63 6.09
C SER A 63 19.09 8.70 5.64
N THR A 64 20.07 8.44 6.51
CA THR A 64 21.19 7.52 6.26
C THR A 64 20.86 6.06 6.55
N LEU A 65 19.69 5.75 7.12
CA LEU A 65 19.23 4.38 7.33
C LEU A 65 18.55 3.86 6.04
N ASP A 66 19.31 3.76 4.95
CA ASP A 66 18.81 3.50 3.59
C ASP A 66 19.41 2.25 2.90
N HIS A 67 19.82 1.25 3.68
CA HIS A 67 20.39 -0.02 3.20
C HIS A 67 19.44 -1.22 3.31
N VAL A 68 19.44 -2.05 2.26
CA VAL A 68 19.06 -3.46 2.39
C VAL A 68 20.27 -4.18 2.97
N ILE A 69 20.19 -4.57 4.24
CA ILE A 69 21.33 -5.13 4.99
C ILE A 69 21.65 -6.53 4.49
N SER A 70 20.63 -7.38 4.33
CA SER A 70 20.78 -8.72 3.79
C SER A 70 19.47 -9.26 3.23
N VAL A 71 19.57 -10.22 2.32
CA VAL A 71 18.46 -11.04 1.83
C VAL A 71 18.82 -12.49 2.09
N SER A 72 17.91 -13.25 2.70
CA SER A 72 18.07 -14.67 3.00
C SER A 72 17.14 -15.50 2.12
N PRO A 73 17.63 -16.10 1.01
CA PRO A 73 16.79 -16.91 0.13
C PRO A 73 16.21 -18.15 0.82
N SER A 74 16.97 -18.74 1.75
CA SER A 74 16.58 -19.93 2.50
C SER A 74 15.47 -19.64 3.52
N LYS A 75 15.54 -18.51 4.22
CA LYS A 75 14.48 -18.06 5.14
C LYS A 75 13.32 -17.34 4.43
N ARG A 76 13.55 -16.90 3.19
CA ARG A 76 12.68 -15.97 2.45
C ARG A 76 12.38 -14.72 3.27
N THR A 77 13.44 -14.10 3.78
CA THR A 77 13.34 -12.84 4.51
C THR A 77 14.40 -11.85 4.02
N CYS A 78 14.19 -10.57 4.30
CA CYS A 78 15.25 -9.57 4.22
C CYS A 78 15.33 -8.76 5.50
N LEU A 79 16.54 -8.27 5.77
CA LEU A 79 16.81 -7.31 6.82
C LEU A 79 17.04 -5.96 6.16
N VAL A 80 16.25 -4.94 6.53
CA VAL A 80 16.16 -3.70 5.76
C VAL A 80 15.94 -2.49 6.66
N GLU A 81 16.62 -1.39 6.35
CA GLU A 81 16.50 -0.12 7.04
C GLU A 81 15.26 0.68 6.56
N PRO A 82 14.67 1.56 7.40
CA PRO A 82 13.40 2.25 7.12
C PRO A 82 13.42 3.17 5.91
N ASN A 83 14.56 3.74 5.54
CA ASN A 83 14.65 4.73 4.47
C ASN A 83 14.95 4.11 3.10
N VAL A 84 14.98 2.77 2.99
CA VAL A 84 15.08 2.08 1.70
C VAL A 84 13.80 2.32 0.89
N PRO A 85 13.88 2.91 -0.32
CA PRO A 85 12.74 3.04 -1.21
C PRO A 85 12.35 1.71 -1.86
N MET A 86 11.06 1.55 -2.21
CA MET A 86 10.52 0.30 -2.76
C MET A 86 11.23 -0.18 -4.03
N ASP A 87 11.66 0.73 -4.91
CA ASP A 87 12.39 0.33 -6.11
C ASP A 87 13.75 -0.32 -5.81
N ARG A 88 14.46 0.15 -4.78
CA ARG A 88 15.71 -0.47 -4.32
C ARG A 88 15.44 -1.77 -3.58
N LEU A 89 14.41 -1.83 -2.73
CA LEU A 89 14.03 -3.06 -2.04
C LEU A 89 13.69 -4.16 -3.04
N VAL A 90 12.80 -3.88 -4.00
CA VAL A 90 12.39 -4.82 -5.05
C VAL A 90 13.59 -5.24 -5.90
N ALA A 91 14.46 -4.31 -6.30
CA ALA A 91 15.66 -4.65 -7.07
C ALA A 91 16.56 -5.64 -6.29
N ALA A 92 16.86 -5.34 -5.02
CA ALA A 92 17.72 -6.19 -4.19
C ALA A 92 17.12 -7.58 -3.94
N THR A 93 15.81 -7.71 -3.72
CA THR A 93 15.19 -9.02 -3.48
C THR A 93 15.06 -9.83 -4.77
N LEU A 94 14.83 -9.18 -5.92
CA LEU A 94 14.69 -9.85 -7.21
C LEU A 94 15.98 -10.53 -7.67
N GLU A 95 17.16 -10.03 -7.28
CA GLU A 95 18.45 -10.70 -7.50
C GLU A 95 18.49 -12.11 -6.88
N HIS A 96 17.61 -12.39 -5.91
CA HIS A 96 17.46 -13.68 -5.25
C HIS A 96 16.18 -14.44 -5.67
N GLY A 97 15.47 -13.99 -6.71
CA GLY A 97 14.20 -14.60 -7.13
C GLY A 97 13.06 -14.41 -6.12
N LEU A 98 13.11 -13.33 -5.33
CA LEU A 98 12.16 -13.02 -4.26
C LEU A 98 11.62 -11.58 -4.39
N VAL A 99 10.47 -11.32 -3.77
CA VAL A 99 9.84 -9.99 -3.72
C VAL A 99 9.08 -9.80 -2.40
N PRO A 100 8.94 -8.58 -1.87
CA PRO A 100 8.04 -8.33 -0.75
C PRO A 100 6.59 -8.71 -1.12
N PRO A 101 5.80 -9.29 -0.19
CA PRO A 101 4.42 -9.70 -0.48
C PRO A 101 3.50 -8.52 -0.80
N VAL A 102 3.75 -7.35 -0.21
CA VAL A 102 3.01 -6.11 -0.43
C VAL A 102 4.01 -5.04 -0.81
N VAL A 103 3.84 -4.44 -1.98
CA VAL A 103 4.68 -3.37 -2.50
C VAL A 103 3.78 -2.19 -2.86
N PRO A 104 3.88 -1.07 -2.14
CA PRO A 104 3.21 0.17 -2.53
C PRO A 104 3.65 0.61 -3.93
N GLU A 105 2.71 1.13 -4.70
CA GLU A 105 2.78 1.33 -6.14
C GLU A 105 3.74 2.45 -6.58
N PHE A 106 4.19 3.28 -5.63
CA PHE A 106 5.15 4.34 -5.91
C PHE A 106 6.58 3.93 -5.51
N PRO A 107 7.54 3.96 -6.45
CA PRO A 107 8.91 3.49 -6.22
C PRO A 107 9.65 4.30 -5.14
N GLY A 108 9.19 5.53 -4.86
CA GLY A 108 9.76 6.41 -3.83
C GLY A 108 9.26 6.17 -2.41
N ILE A 109 8.20 5.38 -2.20
CA ILE A 109 7.74 5.03 -0.84
C ILE A 109 8.85 4.24 -0.17
N THR A 110 9.17 4.57 1.07
CA THR A 110 10.20 3.85 1.84
C THR A 110 9.58 2.75 2.68
N VAL A 111 10.38 1.76 3.12
CA VAL A 111 9.91 0.69 4.01
C VAL A 111 9.25 1.25 5.26
N GLY A 112 9.92 2.17 5.94
CA GLY A 112 9.39 2.84 7.13
C GLY A 112 8.14 3.66 6.82
N GLY A 113 8.08 4.31 5.65
CA GLY A 113 6.89 5.04 5.19
C GLY A 113 5.71 4.11 4.92
N GLY A 114 5.94 2.95 4.31
CA GLY A 114 4.91 1.93 4.06
C GLY A 114 4.33 1.38 5.36
N PHE A 115 5.20 1.09 6.34
CA PHE A 115 4.79 0.61 7.67
C PHE A 115 4.04 1.69 8.47
N ALA A 116 4.64 2.87 8.60
CA ALA A 116 4.07 3.96 9.39
C ALA A 116 2.83 4.58 8.73
N GLY A 117 2.66 4.40 7.42
CA GLY A 117 1.55 4.92 6.63
C GLY A 117 0.40 3.95 6.39
N THR A 118 0.48 2.71 6.90
CA THR A 118 -0.50 1.64 6.63
C THR A 118 -0.70 1.42 5.13
N ALA A 119 0.40 1.29 4.39
CA ALA A 119 0.31 1.13 2.94
C ALA A 119 -0.29 -0.22 2.56
N GLY A 120 -1.10 -0.23 1.51
CA GLY A 120 -1.70 -1.42 0.92
C GLY A 120 -1.79 -1.26 -0.59
N GLU A 121 -1.84 -2.38 -1.31
CA GLU A 121 -1.92 -2.42 -2.77
C GLU A 121 -2.69 -3.69 -3.20
N SER A 122 -2.73 -4.01 -4.48
CA SER A 122 -3.50 -5.10 -5.08
C SER A 122 -3.25 -6.48 -4.48
N SER A 123 -2.11 -6.75 -3.81
CA SER A 123 -1.88 -8.01 -3.09
C SER A 123 -2.44 -8.02 -1.65
N SER A 124 -2.94 -6.88 -1.17
CA SER A 124 -3.38 -6.70 0.22
C SER A 124 -4.63 -7.48 0.58
N PHE A 125 -5.44 -7.94 -0.38
CA PHE A 125 -6.53 -8.88 -0.11
C PHE A 125 -6.02 -10.23 0.42
N LYS A 126 -4.78 -10.60 0.08
CA LYS A 126 -4.12 -11.85 0.46
C LYS A 126 -3.20 -11.68 1.66
N TYR A 127 -2.44 -10.58 1.70
CA TYR A 127 -1.39 -10.37 2.70
C TYR A 127 -1.72 -9.31 3.77
N GLY A 128 -2.82 -8.56 3.61
CA GLY A 128 -3.11 -7.40 4.46
C GLY A 128 -2.28 -6.18 4.06
N PHE A 129 -2.07 -5.26 4.98
CA PHE A 129 -1.20 -4.11 4.77
C PHE A 129 0.28 -4.49 4.77
N PHE A 130 1.11 -3.52 4.37
CA PHE A 130 2.55 -3.63 4.36
C PHE A 130 3.13 -4.08 5.72
N ASP A 131 2.59 -3.59 6.84
CA ASP A 131 3.00 -4.00 8.18
C ASP A 131 2.75 -5.49 8.48
N GLY A 132 1.77 -6.12 7.85
CA GLY A 132 1.52 -7.57 7.94
C GLY A 132 2.61 -8.44 7.29
N THR A 133 3.58 -7.82 6.62
CA THR A 133 4.75 -8.49 6.05
C THR A 133 5.98 -8.45 6.97
N VAL A 134 5.94 -7.64 8.04
CA VAL A 134 7.03 -7.51 9.00
C VAL A 134 7.00 -8.67 10.00
N ILE A 135 8.18 -9.21 10.32
CA ILE A 135 8.36 -10.30 11.29
C ILE A 135 8.74 -9.72 12.66
N TRP A 136 9.67 -8.77 12.67
CA TRP A 136 10.03 -7.96 13.83
C TRP A 136 10.65 -6.64 13.36
N PHE A 137 10.73 -5.68 14.28
CA PHE A 137 11.45 -4.43 14.05
C PHE A 137 12.28 -3.99 15.26
N GLU A 138 13.36 -3.27 15.00
CA GLU A 138 14.13 -2.51 15.98
C GLU A 138 13.58 -1.09 16.03
N VAL A 139 13.31 -0.58 17.23
CA VAL A 139 12.76 0.77 17.43
C VAL A 139 13.48 1.49 18.56
N VAL A 140 13.73 2.77 18.34
CA VAL A 140 14.17 3.72 19.37
C VAL A 140 12.95 4.37 20.00
N LEU A 141 12.73 4.11 21.29
CA LEU A 141 11.63 4.66 22.08
C LEU A 141 11.87 6.12 22.44
N ALA A 142 10.84 6.77 23.00
CA ALA A 142 10.85 8.20 23.31
C ALA A 142 11.95 8.63 24.29
N ASP A 143 12.46 7.73 25.13
CA ASP A 143 13.55 7.95 26.08
C ASP A 143 14.95 7.64 25.52
N GLY A 144 15.01 7.13 24.28
CA GLY A 144 16.23 6.69 23.62
C GLY A 144 16.54 5.21 23.76
N GLU A 145 15.76 4.43 24.53
CA GLU A 145 15.95 2.98 24.62
C GLU A 145 15.77 2.33 23.23
N VAL A 146 16.71 1.47 22.84
CA VAL A 146 16.62 0.68 21.61
C VAL A 146 16.08 -0.69 21.97
N VAL A 147 14.90 -1.04 21.44
CA VAL A 147 14.24 -2.31 21.74
C VAL A 147 13.85 -3.04 20.45
N THR A 148 13.66 -4.35 20.55
CA THR A 148 13.06 -5.18 19.50
C THR A 148 11.59 -5.44 19.83
N ALA A 149 10.73 -5.48 18.81
CA ALA A 149 9.34 -5.86 18.95
C ALA A 149 8.92 -6.88 17.87
N SER A 150 8.15 -7.88 18.27
CA SER A 150 7.61 -8.98 17.46
C SER A 150 6.31 -9.51 18.10
N ASP A 151 5.67 -10.48 17.46
CA ASP A 151 4.53 -11.21 18.04
C ASP A 151 4.83 -11.85 19.42
N THR A 152 6.10 -12.16 19.71
CA THR A 152 6.52 -12.85 20.94
C THR A 152 7.32 -11.98 21.92
N GLU A 153 7.69 -10.77 21.50
CA GLU A 153 8.49 -9.83 22.30
C GLU A 153 7.86 -8.44 22.15
N ARG A 154 7.34 -7.87 23.24
CA ARG A 154 6.65 -6.57 23.21
C ARG A 154 5.53 -6.52 22.16
N ALA A 155 4.66 -7.53 22.18
CA ALA A 155 3.60 -7.71 21.17
C ALA A 155 2.61 -6.54 21.10
N ASP A 156 2.33 -5.89 22.22
CA ASP A 156 1.53 -4.67 22.28
C ASP A 156 2.18 -3.51 21.50
N LEU A 157 3.48 -3.32 21.66
CA LEU A 157 4.27 -2.38 20.85
C LEU A 157 4.27 -2.82 19.38
N PHE A 158 4.54 -4.10 19.09
CA PHE A 158 4.58 -4.63 17.73
C PHE A 158 3.28 -4.33 16.95
N HIS A 159 2.14 -4.68 17.53
CA HIS A 159 0.82 -4.46 16.91
C HIS A 159 0.32 -3.01 17.01
N GLY A 160 0.81 -2.23 17.96
CA GLY A 160 0.42 -0.83 18.15
C GLY A 160 1.22 0.19 17.33
N MET A 161 2.39 -0.19 16.80
CA MET A 161 3.33 0.73 16.14
C MET A 161 3.00 1.05 14.68
N ALA A 162 2.35 0.14 13.94
CA ALA A 162 1.95 0.40 12.56
C ALA A 162 1.02 1.61 12.49
N GLY A 163 1.03 2.36 11.38
CA GLY A 163 0.13 3.52 11.22
C GLY A 163 0.39 4.71 12.16
N THR A 164 1.44 4.70 13.00
CA THR A 164 1.68 5.75 14.01
C THR A 164 2.38 7.00 13.49
N PHE A 165 2.83 6.99 12.23
CA PHE A 165 3.61 8.10 11.64
C PHE A 165 4.84 8.51 12.47
N GLY A 166 5.43 7.53 13.19
CA GLY A 166 6.60 7.74 14.04
C GLY A 166 6.33 8.48 15.35
N SER A 167 5.06 8.61 15.76
CA SER A 167 4.70 9.27 17.02
C SER A 167 5.06 8.46 18.28
N MET A 168 5.14 7.14 18.15
CA MET A 168 5.40 6.20 19.25
C MET A 168 6.87 5.77 19.36
N GLY A 169 7.67 6.01 18.32
CA GLY A 169 9.08 5.63 18.26
C GLY A 169 9.64 5.74 16.84
N VAL A 170 10.96 5.65 16.73
CA VAL A 170 11.67 5.67 15.44
C VAL A 170 12.15 4.26 15.12
N ILE A 171 11.45 3.58 14.21
CA ILE A 171 11.87 2.26 13.73
C ILE A 171 13.14 2.42 12.89
N THR A 172 14.16 1.64 13.21
CA THR A 172 15.51 1.70 12.62
C THR A 172 15.83 0.49 11.77
N LEU A 173 15.19 -0.67 12.01
CA LEU A 173 15.44 -1.90 11.27
C LEU A 173 14.18 -2.76 11.19
N PHE A 174 13.98 -3.45 10.07
CA PHE A 174 12.90 -4.42 9.88
C PHE A 174 13.48 -5.75 9.41
N GLU A 175 13.00 -6.87 9.96
CA GLU A 175 13.00 -8.13 9.21
C GLU A 175 11.63 -8.32 8.55
N MET A 176 11.63 -8.55 7.24
CA MET A 176 10.42 -8.70 6.44
C MET A 176 10.38 -10.06 5.77
N ARG A 177 9.16 -10.62 5.65
CA ARG A 177 8.90 -11.80 4.83
C ARG A 177 9.00 -11.45 3.35
N LEU A 178 9.48 -12.40 2.56
CA LEU A 178 9.50 -12.37 1.10
C LEU A 178 8.71 -13.56 0.53
N ILE A 179 8.28 -13.42 -0.72
CA ILE A 179 7.65 -14.50 -1.50
C ILE A 179 8.44 -14.77 -2.79
N PRO A 180 8.35 -15.98 -3.36
CA PRO A 180 8.90 -16.26 -4.69
C PRO A 180 8.39 -15.25 -5.73
N ALA A 181 9.34 -14.66 -6.46
CA ALA A 181 9.02 -13.82 -7.60
C ALA A 181 8.81 -14.66 -8.86
N LYS A 182 8.14 -14.05 -9.84
CA LYS A 182 7.97 -14.56 -11.20
C LYS A 182 8.34 -13.47 -12.19
N GLU A 183 8.61 -13.83 -13.44
CA GLU A 183 9.01 -12.87 -14.46
C GLU A 183 7.90 -11.84 -14.77
N PHE A 184 6.65 -12.29 -14.79
CA PHE A 184 5.49 -11.50 -15.18
C PHE A 184 4.35 -11.58 -14.15
N VAL A 185 3.44 -10.62 -14.29
CA VAL A 185 2.06 -10.73 -13.84
C VAL A 185 1.18 -10.93 -15.06
N GLU A 186 0.47 -12.06 -15.12
CA GLU A 186 -0.62 -12.25 -16.07
C GLU A 186 -1.85 -11.52 -15.53
N LEU A 187 -2.22 -10.42 -16.18
CA LEU A 187 -3.29 -9.53 -15.72
C LEU A 187 -4.52 -9.64 -16.61
N SER A 188 -5.68 -9.93 -16.00
CA SER A 188 -6.98 -9.95 -16.66
C SER A 188 -7.75 -8.66 -16.39
N TYR A 189 -8.39 -8.14 -17.44
CA TYR A 189 -9.23 -6.93 -17.39
C TYR A 189 -10.71 -7.33 -17.46
N ILE A 190 -11.41 -7.28 -16.32
CA ILE A 190 -12.81 -7.70 -16.19
C ILE A 190 -13.69 -6.45 -16.17
N ARG A 191 -14.38 -6.19 -17.27
CA ARG A 191 -15.32 -5.06 -17.38
C ARG A 191 -16.45 -5.20 -16.37
N ILE A 192 -16.81 -4.11 -15.72
CA ILE A 192 -17.93 -4.00 -14.79
C ILE A 192 -18.77 -2.77 -15.14
N GLY A 193 -20.06 -2.89 -14.89
CA GLY A 193 -21.09 -1.91 -15.22
C GLY A 193 -21.43 -0.99 -14.07
N ASP A 194 -21.18 -1.33 -12.81
CA ASP A 194 -21.44 -0.48 -11.65
C ASP A 194 -20.64 -0.92 -10.41
N ILE A 195 -20.81 -0.22 -9.29
CA ILE A 195 -20.08 -0.50 -8.04
C ILE A 195 -20.54 -1.82 -7.40
N GLU A 196 -21.83 -2.16 -7.48
CA GLU A 196 -22.37 -3.42 -6.97
C GLU A 196 -21.76 -4.62 -7.71
N GLN A 197 -21.69 -4.56 -9.04
CA GLN A 197 -21.01 -5.56 -9.83
C GLN A 197 -19.52 -5.60 -9.51
N ALA A 198 -18.87 -4.47 -9.26
CA ALA A 198 -17.47 -4.43 -8.82
C ALA A 198 -17.24 -5.31 -7.59
N GLN A 199 -18.12 -5.20 -6.58
CA GLN A 199 -17.99 -5.98 -5.35
C GLN A 199 -18.17 -7.47 -5.58
N GLU A 200 -19.16 -7.87 -6.38
CA GLU A 200 -19.40 -9.28 -6.67
C GLU A 200 -18.21 -9.89 -7.44
N VAL A 201 -17.67 -9.17 -8.43
CA VAL A 201 -16.48 -9.62 -9.16
C VAL A 201 -15.27 -9.68 -8.24
N ILE A 202 -15.01 -8.65 -7.42
CA ILE A 202 -13.93 -8.66 -6.44
C ILE A 202 -14.06 -9.86 -5.48
N LYS A 203 -15.26 -10.15 -4.99
CA LYS A 203 -15.55 -11.30 -4.11
C LYS A 203 -15.21 -12.62 -4.78
N GLN A 204 -15.59 -12.78 -6.04
CA GLN A 204 -15.33 -13.99 -6.82
C GLN A 204 -13.83 -14.18 -7.08
N VAL A 205 -13.17 -13.17 -7.65
CA VAL A 205 -11.75 -13.30 -8.04
C VAL A 205 -10.81 -13.37 -6.84
N SER A 206 -11.16 -12.76 -5.71
CA SER A 206 -10.37 -12.84 -4.46
C SER A 206 -10.36 -14.25 -3.85
N LYS A 207 -11.34 -15.10 -4.20
CA LYS A 207 -11.43 -16.49 -3.75
C LYS A 207 -10.77 -17.47 -4.73
N GLU A 208 -10.41 -17.03 -5.94
CA GLU A 208 -9.86 -17.91 -6.95
C GLU A 208 -8.39 -18.26 -6.67
N GLU A 209 -8.08 -19.55 -6.72
CA GLU A 209 -6.72 -20.03 -6.50
C GLU A 209 -5.76 -19.48 -7.57
N GLY A 210 -4.56 -19.11 -7.13
CA GLY A 210 -3.52 -18.56 -8.00
C GLY A 210 -3.70 -17.09 -8.38
N VAL A 211 -4.77 -16.42 -7.95
CA VAL A 211 -4.83 -14.95 -8.00
C VAL A 211 -3.95 -14.38 -6.88
N ASP A 212 -3.04 -13.50 -7.26
CA ASP A 212 -2.06 -12.87 -6.35
C ASP A 212 -2.32 -11.38 -6.16
N PHE A 213 -3.01 -10.76 -7.13
CA PHE A 213 -3.30 -9.33 -7.14
C PHE A 213 -4.76 -9.08 -7.56
N VAL A 214 -5.45 -8.22 -6.83
CA VAL A 214 -6.80 -7.74 -7.16
C VAL A 214 -6.87 -6.25 -6.86
N ASP A 215 -7.23 -5.46 -7.86
CA ASP A 215 -7.64 -4.06 -7.71
C ASP A 215 -8.72 -3.71 -8.74
N GLY A 216 -9.22 -2.48 -8.71
CA GLY A 216 -10.25 -2.04 -9.64
C GLY A 216 -10.23 -0.54 -9.87
N ILE A 217 -10.79 -0.12 -10.99
CA ILE A 217 -10.90 1.29 -11.37
C ILE A 217 -12.33 1.55 -11.83
N MET A 218 -13.05 2.40 -11.12
CA MET A 218 -14.28 3.01 -11.62
C MET A 218 -13.90 4.26 -12.41
N PHE A 219 -14.18 4.29 -13.70
CA PHE A 219 -13.95 5.45 -14.59
C PHE A 219 -15.16 6.39 -14.63
N ALA A 220 -16.36 5.87 -14.38
CA ALA A 220 -17.63 6.58 -14.22
C ALA A 220 -18.56 5.72 -13.34
N PRO A 221 -19.76 6.21 -12.94
CA PRO A 221 -20.70 5.41 -12.15
C PRO A 221 -21.03 4.08 -12.83
N GLU A 222 -21.20 4.11 -14.16
CA GLU A 222 -21.58 2.93 -14.95
C GLU A 222 -20.42 2.34 -15.80
N LYS A 223 -19.18 2.66 -15.45
CA LYS A 223 -17.99 2.25 -16.24
C LYS A 223 -16.84 1.93 -15.31
N GLY A 224 -16.49 0.65 -15.18
CA GLY A 224 -15.32 0.25 -14.41
C GLY A 224 -14.67 -1.04 -14.91
N VAL A 225 -13.51 -1.33 -14.32
CA VAL A 225 -12.75 -2.57 -14.55
C VAL A 225 -12.26 -3.14 -13.23
N VAL A 226 -12.39 -4.45 -13.03
CA VAL A 226 -11.67 -5.21 -12.01
C VAL A 226 -10.47 -5.87 -12.67
N LEU A 227 -9.33 -5.76 -12.01
CA LEU A 227 -8.03 -6.23 -12.45
C LEU A 227 -7.65 -7.42 -11.58
N ALA A 228 -7.42 -8.58 -12.20
CA ALA A 228 -7.04 -9.80 -11.49
C ALA A 228 -5.70 -10.31 -12.04
N GLY A 229 -4.66 -10.29 -11.21
CA GLY A 229 -3.29 -10.60 -11.57
C GLY A 229 -2.79 -11.90 -10.95
N ARG A 230 -1.97 -12.63 -11.71
CA ARG A 230 -1.31 -13.87 -11.27
C ARG A 230 0.19 -13.77 -11.51
N LEU A 231 1.00 -14.15 -10.53
CA LEU A 231 2.44 -14.31 -10.75
C LEU A 231 2.68 -15.46 -11.73
N ALA A 232 3.35 -15.19 -12.85
CA ALA A 232 3.54 -16.17 -13.92
C ALA A 232 4.91 -16.04 -14.58
N ASP A 233 5.51 -17.17 -14.95
CA ASP A 233 6.58 -17.22 -15.94
C ASP A 233 5.97 -17.36 -17.33
N ARG A 234 6.72 -16.99 -18.37
CA ARG A 234 6.27 -17.20 -19.74
C ARG A 234 6.32 -18.68 -20.10
N GLY A 235 5.25 -19.22 -20.65
CA GLY A 235 5.15 -20.62 -21.06
C GLY A 235 4.03 -20.87 -22.06
N GLU A 236 3.80 -22.13 -22.40
CA GLU A 236 2.85 -22.53 -23.47
C GLU A 236 1.44 -21.95 -23.29
N LYS A 237 0.97 -21.82 -22.04
CA LYS A 237 -0.39 -21.33 -21.72
C LYS A 237 -0.59 -19.84 -21.96
N ASN A 238 0.48 -19.04 -21.97
CA ASN A 238 0.42 -17.58 -22.06
C ASN A 238 1.39 -17.01 -23.11
N GLN A 239 2.03 -17.84 -23.92
CA GLN A 239 3.03 -17.42 -24.91
C GLN A 239 2.49 -16.41 -25.93
N ASP A 240 1.20 -16.53 -26.27
CA ASP A 240 0.50 -15.69 -27.25
C ASP A 240 -0.05 -14.39 -26.64
N LEU A 241 0.01 -14.25 -25.30
CA LEU A 241 -0.38 -13.01 -24.66
C LEU A 241 0.64 -11.90 -24.98
N PRO A 242 0.17 -10.68 -25.29
CA PRO A 242 1.07 -9.56 -25.51
C PRO A 242 1.82 -9.19 -24.23
N ILE A 243 3.10 -8.84 -24.38
CA ILE A 243 3.90 -8.25 -23.29
C ILE A 243 3.70 -6.74 -23.31
N VAL A 244 3.28 -6.18 -22.19
CA VAL A 244 3.04 -4.73 -22.02
C VAL A 244 3.91 -4.18 -20.90
N THR A 245 4.54 -3.02 -21.13
CA THR A 245 5.32 -2.28 -20.13
C THR A 245 4.66 -0.95 -19.81
N PHE A 246 4.96 -0.40 -18.63
CA PHE A 246 4.37 0.85 -18.15
C PHE A 246 5.41 1.87 -17.69
N THR A 247 6.65 1.46 -17.48
CA THR A 247 7.69 2.31 -16.86
C THR A 247 8.47 3.18 -17.84
N LYS A 248 8.38 2.94 -19.15
CA LYS A 248 9.18 3.68 -20.15
C LYS A 248 8.47 4.94 -20.62
N PRO A 249 9.20 5.98 -21.05
CA PRO A 249 8.59 7.26 -21.44
C PRO A 249 7.55 7.17 -22.57
N TRP A 250 7.68 6.20 -23.47
CA TRP A 250 6.76 6.01 -24.61
C TRP A 250 5.59 5.08 -24.31
N ASP A 251 5.58 4.43 -23.13
CA ASP A 251 4.52 3.55 -22.70
C ASP A 251 3.28 4.37 -22.33
N GLN A 252 2.09 3.81 -22.52
CA GLN A 252 0.83 4.41 -22.06
C GLN A 252 0.77 4.38 -20.52
N TRP A 253 0.09 5.34 -19.89
CA TRP A 253 -0.16 5.26 -18.45
C TRP A 253 -1.12 4.10 -18.18
N PHE A 254 -0.90 3.35 -17.11
CA PHE A 254 -1.60 2.11 -16.85
C PHE A 254 -3.13 2.25 -16.87
N TYR A 255 -3.69 3.26 -16.21
CA TYR A 255 -5.14 3.42 -16.14
C TYR A 255 -5.80 3.69 -17.51
N LEU A 256 -5.10 4.38 -18.42
CA LEU A 256 -5.57 4.59 -19.80
C LEU A 256 -5.56 3.29 -20.60
N HIS A 257 -4.52 2.47 -20.40
CA HIS A 257 -4.43 1.15 -21.00
C HIS A 257 -5.49 0.19 -20.45
N ALA A 258 -5.74 0.22 -19.15
CA ALA A 258 -6.81 -0.57 -18.53
C ALA A 258 -8.19 -0.18 -19.09
N GLU A 259 -8.45 1.12 -19.29
CA GLU A 259 -9.68 1.60 -19.94
C GLU A 259 -9.80 1.10 -21.38
N GLU A 260 -8.73 1.22 -22.18
CA GLU A 260 -8.69 0.75 -23.56
C GLU A 260 -8.90 -0.77 -23.68
N ARG A 261 -8.28 -1.55 -22.79
CA ARG A 261 -8.48 -3.00 -22.73
C ARG A 261 -9.91 -3.36 -22.38
N MET A 262 -10.47 -2.74 -21.35
CA MET A 262 -11.86 -2.94 -20.96
C MET A 262 -12.84 -2.58 -22.10
N ASP A 263 -12.58 -1.50 -22.83
CA ASP A 263 -13.41 -1.04 -23.95
C ASP A 263 -13.34 -1.96 -25.18
N SER A 264 -12.34 -2.84 -25.28
CA SER A 264 -12.26 -3.88 -26.32
C SER A 264 -13.22 -5.06 -26.11
N THR A 265 -13.99 -5.06 -25.02
CA THR A 265 -14.92 -6.14 -24.66
C THR A 265 -16.32 -5.63 -24.33
N GLU A 266 -17.32 -6.46 -24.64
CA GLU A 266 -18.70 -6.25 -24.20
C GLU A 266 -18.83 -6.41 -22.68
N ILE A 267 -19.85 -5.76 -22.10
CA ILE A 267 -20.15 -5.86 -20.67
C ILE A 267 -20.45 -7.33 -20.34
N THR A 268 -19.72 -7.88 -19.38
CA THR A 268 -19.90 -9.25 -18.93
C THR A 268 -21.21 -9.38 -18.17
N GLY A 269 -22.04 -10.35 -18.57
CA GLY A 269 -23.26 -10.70 -17.84
C GLY A 269 -22.95 -11.33 -16.46
N PRO A 270 -23.96 -11.49 -15.59
CA PRO A 270 -23.83 -11.93 -14.18
C PRO A 270 -23.36 -13.38 -13.97
N GLY A 271 -22.72 -14.03 -14.95
CA GLY A 271 -22.14 -15.37 -14.80
C GLY A 271 -20.82 -15.37 -14.02
N SER A 272 -20.39 -16.56 -13.59
CA SER A 272 -19.11 -16.79 -12.90
C SER A 272 -17.93 -16.19 -13.68
N GLN A 273 -17.26 -15.18 -13.09
CA GLN A 273 -16.14 -14.48 -13.70
C GLN A 273 -14.82 -15.15 -13.29
N SER A 274 -14.38 -16.18 -14.02
CA SER A 274 -12.98 -16.62 -13.87
C SER A 274 -12.07 -15.62 -14.58
N PRO A 275 -11.01 -15.07 -13.94
CA PRO A 275 -9.97 -14.27 -14.58
C PRO A 275 -9.35 -14.95 -15.81
N SER A 276 -9.34 -16.29 -15.84
CA SER A 276 -8.85 -17.09 -16.97
C SER A 276 -9.87 -17.30 -18.09
N SER A 277 -11.08 -16.72 -17.99
CA SER A 277 -12.05 -16.82 -19.07
C SER A 277 -11.44 -16.26 -20.35
N PRO A 278 -11.49 -17.01 -21.47
CA PRO A 278 -10.94 -16.55 -22.75
C PRO A 278 -11.63 -15.29 -23.30
N SER A 279 -12.76 -14.89 -22.71
CA SER A 279 -13.46 -13.65 -23.05
C SER A 279 -12.79 -12.37 -22.52
N HIS A 280 -11.95 -12.45 -21.49
CA HIS A 280 -11.31 -11.26 -20.91
C HIS A 280 -9.99 -10.95 -21.64
N PRO A 281 -9.72 -9.67 -21.96
CA PRO A 281 -8.41 -9.26 -22.43
C PRO A 281 -7.39 -9.55 -21.34
N ARG A 282 -6.20 -9.99 -21.74
CA ARG A 282 -5.11 -10.31 -20.84
C ARG A 282 -3.78 -9.76 -21.34
N ASP A 283 -2.90 -9.46 -20.39
CA ASP A 283 -1.53 -9.02 -20.63
C ASP A 283 -0.54 -9.82 -19.79
N LEU A 284 0.67 -9.99 -20.34
CA LEU A 284 1.85 -10.29 -19.54
C LEU A 284 2.59 -8.99 -19.26
N ILE A 285 2.68 -8.62 -17.99
CA ILE A 285 3.34 -7.38 -17.57
C ILE A 285 4.58 -7.79 -16.78
N PRO A 286 5.80 -7.34 -17.14
CA PRO A 286 6.98 -7.64 -16.32
C PRO A 286 6.74 -7.25 -14.86
N LEU A 287 7.13 -8.10 -13.91
CA LEU A 287 6.74 -7.92 -12.51
C LEU A 287 7.05 -6.52 -11.98
N ARG A 288 8.24 -5.98 -12.28
CA ARG A 288 8.62 -4.62 -11.87
C ARG A 288 7.73 -3.54 -12.49
N ASP A 289 7.33 -3.69 -13.75
CA ASP A 289 6.40 -2.78 -14.43
C ASP A 289 5.01 -2.84 -13.77
N TYR A 290 4.54 -4.02 -13.37
CA TYR A 290 3.27 -4.18 -12.69
C TYR A 290 3.27 -3.53 -11.30
N LEU A 291 4.30 -3.79 -10.49
CA LEU A 291 4.41 -3.26 -9.12
C LEU A 291 4.43 -1.73 -9.11
N PHE A 292 5.03 -1.08 -10.11
CA PHE A 292 5.12 0.37 -10.19
C PHE A 292 4.23 0.99 -11.29
N ARG A 293 3.17 0.28 -11.72
CA ARG A 293 2.31 0.65 -12.86
C ARG A 293 1.62 2.02 -12.70
N TYR A 294 1.44 2.47 -11.46
CA TYR A 294 0.82 3.76 -11.14
C TYR A 294 1.82 4.90 -10.88
N ASP A 295 3.13 4.68 -11.00
CA ASP A 295 4.13 5.75 -10.78
C ASP A 295 3.98 6.91 -11.77
N ARG A 296 3.85 6.58 -13.06
CA ARG A 296 3.70 7.58 -14.12
C ARG A 296 2.28 8.14 -14.10
N GLY A 297 2.19 9.41 -13.73
CA GLY A 297 0.94 10.13 -13.52
C GLY A 297 0.40 10.04 -12.11
N ALA A 298 1.08 9.36 -11.17
CA ALA A 298 0.60 9.12 -9.81
C ALA A 298 -0.88 8.67 -9.81
N PHE A 299 -1.09 7.44 -10.29
CA PHE A 299 -2.34 6.91 -10.82
C PHE A 299 -2.83 7.68 -12.05
N TRP A 300 -3.60 8.75 -11.82
CA TRP A 300 -4.18 9.63 -12.84
C TRP A 300 -4.12 11.11 -12.44
N THR A 301 -3.61 11.42 -11.25
CA THR A 301 -3.55 12.81 -10.75
C THR A 301 -2.66 13.71 -11.60
N GLY A 302 -1.67 13.15 -12.28
CA GLY A 302 -0.80 13.86 -13.22
C GLY A 302 -1.58 14.50 -14.36
N ARG A 303 -2.76 13.98 -14.71
CA ARG A 303 -3.66 14.58 -15.71
C ARG A 303 -4.11 15.99 -15.30
N PHE A 304 -4.20 16.28 -14.00
CA PHE A 304 -4.55 17.61 -13.52
C PHE A 304 -3.48 18.65 -13.86
N ALA A 305 -2.20 18.28 -13.87
CA ALA A 305 -1.12 19.19 -14.28
C ALA A 305 -1.32 19.67 -15.74
N TYR A 306 -1.72 18.78 -16.65
CA TYR A 306 -2.01 19.14 -18.03
C TYR A 306 -3.15 20.14 -18.14
N LYS A 307 -4.25 19.89 -17.40
CA LYS A 307 -5.38 20.81 -17.34
C LYS A 307 -4.98 22.17 -16.75
N TYR A 308 -4.26 22.15 -15.63
CA TYR A 308 -3.82 23.34 -14.90
C TYR A 308 -2.90 24.24 -15.72
N PHE A 309 -1.95 23.64 -16.45
CA PHE A 309 -1.01 24.38 -17.31
C PHE A 309 -1.52 24.56 -18.74
N CYS A 310 -2.77 24.20 -19.04
CA CYS A 310 -3.35 24.24 -20.39
C CYS A 310 -2.51 23.49 -21.45
N ILE A 311 -1.86 22.41 -21.05
CA ILE A 311 -1.03 21.56 -21.91
C ILE A 311 -1.91 20.45 -22.51
N PRO A 312 -1.90 20.24 -23.85
CA PRO A 312 -2.69 19.17 -24.45
C PRO A 312 -2.22 17.77 -23.99
N PHE A 313 -3.17 16.90 -23.66
CA PHE A 313 -2.90 15.54 -23.15
C PHE A 313 -2.76 14.51 -24.28
N THR A 314 -1.77 14.70 -25.16
CA THR A 314 -1.50 13.81 -26.30
C THR A 314 -0.32 12.87 -26.03
N ARG A 315 -0.20 11.77 -26.79
CA ARG A 315 0.90 10.79 -26.64
C ARG A 315 2.28 11.44 -26.72
N THR A 316 2.51 12.29 -27.73
CA THR A 316 3.80 12.97 -27.94
C THR A 316 4.13 13.92 -26.78
N ILE A 317 3.14 14.65 -26.27
CA ILE A 317 3.37 15.58 -25.17
C ILE A 317 3.57 14.83 -23.85
N ARG A 318 2.85 13.73 -23.61
CA ARG A 318 3.11 12.86 -22.45
C ARG A 318 4.52 12.31 -22.44
N TRP A 319 5.02 11.88 -23.61
CA TRP A 319 6.39 11.42 -23.76
C TRP A 319 7.41 12.54 -23.44
N LEU A 320 7.17 13.77 -23.91
CA LEU A 320 8.05 14.91 -23.61
C LEU A 320 8.01 15.33 -22.14
N ALA A 321 6.83 15.26 -21.50
CA ALA A 321 6.63 15.66 -20.11
C ALA A 321 6.93 14.53 -19.11
N ASP A 322 7.30 13.34 -19.58
CA ASP A 322 7.40 12.11 -18.79
C ASP A 322 8.22 12.26 -17.51
N TYR A 323 9.39 12.92 -17.62
CA TYR A 323 10.26 13.22 -16.49
C TYR A 323 9.52 13.88 -15.31
N PHE A 324 8.59 14.80 -15.60
CA PHE A 324 7.83 15.51 -14.57
C PHE A 324 6.67 14.71 -14.00
N MET A 325 6.29 13.60 -14.66
CA MET A 325 5.11 12.81 -14.36
C MET A 325 5.41 11.60 -13.46
N HIS A 326 6.64 11.42 -13.00
CA HIS A 326 6.97 10.45 -11.96
C HIS A 326 6.58 10.97 -10.58
N THR A 327 6.10 10.09 -9.69
CA THR A 327 5.63 10.46 -8.34
C THR A 327 6.66 11.24 -7.53
N ARG A 328 7.93 10.83 -7.59
CA ARG A 328 9.06 11.51 -6.92
C ARG A 328 9.16 12.99 -7.27
N ILE A 329 8.83 13.36 -8.52
CA ILE A 329 8.88 14.74 -8.99
C ILE A 329 7.56 15.45 -8.73
N MET A 330 6.43 14.78 -9.00
CA MET A 330 5.10 15.33 -8.81
C MET A 330 4.82 15.72 -7.37
N TYR A 331 5.06 14.82 -6.40
CA TYR A 331 4.79 15.10 -4.98
C TYR A 331 5.70 16.20 -4.45
N HIS A 332 6.97 16.24 -4.88
CA HIS A 332 7.88 17.32 -4.54
C HIS A 332 7.38 18.69 -5.04
N ALA A 333 6.88 18.75 -6.29
CA ALA A 333 6.28 19.96 -6.84
C ALA A 333 4.96 20.33 -6.15
N LEU A 334 4.13 19.34 -5.81
CA LEU A 334 2.86 19.53 -5.10
C LEU A 334 3.08 20.16 -3.72
N HIS A 335 4.06 19.67 -2.96
CA HIS A 335 4.44 20.24 -1.66
C HIS A 335 5.00 21.65 -1.78
N ARG A 336 5.90 21.90 -2.75
CA ARG A 336 6.50 23.23 -2.94
C ARG A 336 5.52 24.28 -3.43
N SER A 337 4.50 23.89 -4.20
CA SER A 337 3.52 24.82 -4.75
C SER A 337 2.38 25.18 -3.79
N GLY A 338 2.21 24.43 -2.69
CA GLY A 338 1.06 24.57 -1.80
C GLY A 338 -0.26 24.06 -2.39
N LEU A 339 -0.24 23.50 -3.61
CA LEU A 339 -1.44 23.05 -4.32
C LEU A 339 -2.13 21.87 -3.62
N TYR A 340 -1.42 21.11 -2.78
CA TYR A 340 -2.00 19.98 -2.04
C TYR A 340 -3.28 20.36 -1.26
N GLN A 341 -3.41 21.61 -0.79
CA GLN A 341 -4.60 22.10 -0.08
C GLN A 341 -5.85 22.22 -0.96
N ARG A 342 -5.72 22.13 -2.29
CA ARG A 342 -6.84 22.19 -3.24
C ARG A 342 -7.32 20.81 -3.64
N PHE A 343 -6.52 19.77 -3.44
CA PHE A 343 -6.80 18.41 -3.89
C PHE A 343 -7.23 17.54 -2.73
N ILE A 344 -8.33 16.82 -2.91
CA ILE A 344 -8.61 15.61 -2.14
C ILE A 344 -7.64 14.56 -2.69
N ILE A 345 -6.73 14.08 -1.86
CA ILE A 345 -5.83 12.97 -2.18
C ILE A 345 -6.01 11.97 -1.05
N GLN A 346 -7.00 11.10 -1.19
CA GLN A 346 -7.47 10.33 -0.08
C GLN A 346 -7.86 8.92 -0.49
N ASP A 347 -7.18 7.95 0.11
CA ASP A 347 -7.65 6.59 0.18
C ASP A 347 -8.53 6.43 1.45
N MET A 348 -9.57 5.62 1.37
CA MET A 348 -10.55 5.43 2.44
C MET A 348 -10.95 3.97 2.54
N ALA A 349 -10.98 3.39 3.72
CA ALA A 349 -11.48 2.03 3.92
C ALA A 349 -12.89 2.04 4.50
N LEU A 350 -13.75 1.17 3.97
CA LEU A 350 -15.06 0.88 4.54
C LEU A 350 -15.32 -0.64 4.48
N PRO A 351 -16.17 -1.19 5.38
CA PRO A 351 -16.71 -2.54 5.18
C PRO A 351 -17.36 -2.65 3.80
N ASN A 352 -17.09 -3.75 3.08
CA ASN A 352 -17.60 -3.96 1.73
C ASN A 352 -19.10 -3.65 1.62
N LYS A 353 -19.94 -4.18 2.52
CA LYS A 353 -21.40 -3.97 2.47
C LYS A 353 -21.86 -2.50 2.40
N ASN A 354 -21.02 -1.55 2.82
CA ASN A 354 -21.31 -0.12 2.84
C ASN A 354 -20.70 0.66 1.65
N ILE A 355 -19.89 0.01 0.81
CA ILE A 355 -19.24 0.64 -0.34
C ILE A 355 -20.25 1.18 -1.36
N PRO A 356 -21.32 0.48 -1.75
CA PRO A 356 -22.28 1.01 -2.72
C PRO A 356 -22.91 2.30 -2.22
N GLU A 357 -23.37 2.33 -0.97
CA GLU A 357 -23.95 3.53 -0.38
C GLU A 357 -22.96 4.70 -0.37
N PHE A 358 -21.68 4.43 -0.06
CA PHE A 358 -20.63 5.45 -0.09
C PHE A 358 -20.34 5.94 -1.51
N SER A 359 -20.24 5.03 -2.48
CA SER A 359 -19.99 5.38 -3.88
C SER A 359 -21.13 6.21 -4.45
N HIS A 360 -22.39 5.82 -4.21
CA HIS A 360 -23.56 6.61 -4.63
C HIS A 360 -23.61 7.98 -3.95
N TRP A 361 -23.12 8.09 -2.72
CA TRP A 361 -22.97 9.39 -2.06
C TRP A 361 -21.89 10.25 -2.73
N LEU A 362 -20.73 9.67 -3.06
CA LEU A 362 -19.68 10.35 -3.82
C LEU A 362 -20.20 10.80 -5.21
N ASP A 363 -21.07 10.03 -5.85
CA ASP A 363 -21.66 10.40 -7.15
C ASP A 363 -22.52 11.65 -7.07
N ARG A 364 -23.16 11.89 -5.91
CA ARG A 364 -23.97 13.09 -5.69
C ARG A 364 -23.12 14.28 -5.25
N GLU A 365 -22.20 14.08 -4.32
CA GLU A 365 -21.44 15.17 -3.69
C GLU A 365 -20.17 15.54 -4.48
N LEU A 366 -19.56 14.57 -5.16
CA LEU A 366 -18.29 14.68 -5.88
C LEU A 366 -18.34 13.99 -7.27
N PRO A 367 -19.35 14.30 -8.12
CA PRO A 367 -19.55 13.64 -9.43
C PRO A 367 -18.36 13.81 -10.39
N HIS A 368 -17.56 14.86 -10.22
CA HIS A 368 -16.40 15.18 -11.06
C HIS A 368 -15.12 14.45 -10.65
N ILE A 369 -15.12 13.71 -9.53
CA ILE A 369 -13.93 12.98 -9.06
C ILE A 369 -14.01 11.51 -9.53
N TYR A 370 -13.50 11.34 -10.74
CA TYR A 370 -13.19 10.06 -11.37
C TYR A 370 -11.82 10.15 -12.07
N PRO A 371 -11.11 9.03 -12.24
CA PRO A 371 -11.44 7.69 -11.77
C PRO A 371 -11.36 7.52 -10.24
N ARG A 372 -11.93 6.41 -9.72
CA ARG A 372 -11.81 5.98 -8.33
C ARG A 372 -11.18 4.60 -8.27
N TRP A 373 -10.20 4.41 -7.40
CA TRP A 373 -9.51 3.12 -7.25
C TRP A 373 -10.22 2.28 -6.21
N LEU A 374 -10.27 0.96 -6.43
CA LEU A 374 -10.81 -0.03 -5.51
C LEU A 374 -9.69 -1.01 -5.17
N CYS A 375 -9.43 -1.23 -3.89
CA CYS A 375 -8.38 -2.15 -3.46
C CYS A 375 -8.88 -2.98 -2.27
N PRO A 376 -9.25 -4.26 -2.48
CA PRO A 376 -9.70 -5.13 -1.40
C PRO A 376 -8.58 -5.40 -0.39
N LEU A 377 -8.97 -5.52 0.88
CA LEU A 377 -8.07 -5.84 1.98
C LEU A 377 -8.44 -7.19 2.58
N ARG A 378 -7.43 -7.87 3.12
CA ARG A 378 -7.59 -9.19 3.73
C ARG A 378 -8.61 -9.13 4.87
N HIS A 379 -9.46 -10.15 4.93
CA HIS A 379 -10.40 -10.29 6.04
C HIS A 379 -9.65 -10.35 7.39
N GLY A 380 -10.22 -9.69 8.40
CA GLY A 380 -9.66 -9.64 9.75
C GLY A 380 -8.49 -8.67 9.93
N THR A 381 -8.01 -8.02 8.87
CA THR A 381 -7.00 -6.96 9.00
C THR A 381 -7.60 -5.79 9.77
N SER A 382 -7.02 -5.48 10.92
CA SER A 382 -7.30 -4.26 11.68
C SER A 382 -6.24 -3.21 11.39
N VAL A 383 -6.62 -1.94 11.55
CA VAL A 383 -5.68 -0.82 11.51
C VAL A 383 -5.32 -0.50 12.95
N SER A 384 -4.03 -0.59 13.27
CA SER A 384 -3.46 -0.40 14.60
C SER A 384 -3.76 0.98 15.21
N MET A 385 -3.62 2.05 14.42
CA MET A 385 -3.96 3.42 14.83
C MET A 385 -5.26 3.85 14.18
N ASN A 386 -6.38 3.57 14.86
CA ASN A 386 -7.72 3.94 14.40
C ASN A 386 -8.58 4.46 15.56
N PRO A 387 -9.23 5.63 15.40
CA PRO A 387 -10.03 6.24 16.46
C PRO A 387 -11.34 5.51 16.81
N HIS A 388 -11.74 4.52 15.99
CA HIS A 388 -13.05 3.87 16.03
C HIS A 388 -12.97 2.33 16.11
N LEU A 389 -11.80 1.70 15.93
CA LEU A 389 -11.65 0.23 16.02
C LEU A 389 -11.45 -0.31 17.44
N ARG A 390 -11.35 0.57 18.45
CA ARG A 390 -11.00 0.18 19.83
C ARG A 390 -12.01 -0.77 20.52
N ASN A 391 -13.18 -1.05 19.93
CA ASN A 391 -14.28 -1.79 20.58
C ASN A 391 -14.72 -3.10 19.91
N ARG A 392 -13.92 -3.76 19.05
CA ARG A 392 -14.20 -5.18 18.78
C ARG A 392 -13.58 -6.02 19.91
N PRO A 393 -14.38 -6.72 20.74
CA PRO A 393 -13.82 -7.68 21.68
C PRO A 393 -13.04 -8.71 20.87
N VAL A 394 -11.73 -8.81 21.13
CA VAL A 394 -10.95 -9.97 20.72
C VAL A 394 -11.73 -11.17 21.24
N SER A 395 -12.14 -12.07 20.35
CA SER A 395 -12.69 -13.37 20.75
C SER A 395 -11.64 -14.04 21.62
N SER A 396 -11.79 -13.90 22.94
CA SER A 396 -10.98 -14.57 23.94
C SER A 396 -11.41 -16.03 23.89
N THR A 397 -10.84 -16.78 22.96
CA THR A 397 -10.76 -18.23 23.13
C THR A 397 -9.70 -18.44 24.21
N GLU A 398 -10.13 -18.42 25.47
CA GLU A 398 -9.28 -18.81 26.60
C GLU A 398 -8.75 -20.22 26.34
N PRO A 399 -7.43 -20.43 26.28
CA PRO A 399 -6.88 -21.77 26.16
C PRO A 399 -7.06 -22.49 27.50
N SER A 400 -7.91 -23.52 27.51
CA SER A 400 -7.97 -24.45 28.65
C SER A 400 -6.61 -25.14 28.83
N PRO A 401 -6.10 -25.29 30.07
CA PRO A 401 -4.72 -25.68 30.29
C PRO A 401 -4.54 -27.19 30.14
N THR A 402 -3.80 -27.62 29.11
CA THR A 402 -3.17 -28.94 29.10
C THR A 402 -1.77 -28.88 28.49
N SER A 403 -0.80 -28.83 29.41
CA SER A 403 0.46 -29.58 29.45
C SER A 403 1.11 -30.09 28.16
N THR A 404 2.44 -29.89 28.15
CA THR A 404 3.53 -30.69 27.56
C THR A 404 3.92 -30.46 26.09
N SER A 405 4.96 -29.61 25.95
CA SER A 405 6.19 -29.81 25.17
C SER A 405 6.11 -30.63 23.88
N LYS A 406 6.28 -29.96 22.74
CA LYS A 406 7.00 -30.49 21.57
C LYS A 406 7.50 -29.36 20.67
N THR A 407 8.62 -29.68 20.04
CA THR A 407 9.65 -28.86 19.39
C THR A 407 9.16 -28.05 18.20
N ALA A 408 9.83 -26.92 17.97
CA ALA A 408 9.59 -25.96 16.89
C ALA A 408 9.68 -26.59 15.48
N SER A 409 8.57 -26.57 14.76
CA SER A 409 8.52 -26.72 13.31
C SER A 409 7.67 -25.58 12.73
N THR A 410 8.17 -25.00 11.64
CA THR A 410 7.64 -23.87 10.87
C THR A 410 6.12 -23.94 10.64
N PRO A 411 5.36 -22.84 10.82
CA PRO A 411 3.91 -22.87 10.70
C PRO A 411 3.49 -22.89 9.22
N GLU A 412 2.91 -24.01 8.78
CA GLU A 412 2.07 -24.07 7.58
C GLU A 412 0.68 -23.47 7.88
N PRO A 413 -0.02 -22.89 6.89
CA PRO A 413 -1.29 -22.22 7.12
C PRO A 413 -2.38 -23.23 7.47
N ARG A 414 -3.12 -22.96 8.55
CA ARG A 414 -4.28 -23.74 8.99
C ARG A 414 -5.29 -23.89 7.85
N SER A 415 -5.54 -25.13 7.43
CA SER A 415 -6.70 -25.53 6.64
C SER A 415 -7.95 -25.53 7.52
N SER A 416 -8.89 -24.62 7.27
CA SER A 416 -10.24 -24.66 7.86
C SER A 416 -11.20 -25.29 6.85
N GLU A 417 -11.47 -26.58 7.02
CA GLU A 417 -12.61 -27.27 6.42
C GLU A 417 -13.84 -27.07 7.32
N GLY A 418 -14.93 -26.51 6.77
CA GLY A 418 -16.27 -26.48 7.38
C GLY A 418 -16.77 -25.09 7.83
N ASP A 419 -17.56 -24.42 6.97
CA ASP A 419 -18.75 -23.60 7.27
C ASP A 419 -19.06 -22.66 6.08
N ASP A 420 -19.93 -23.07 5.16
CA ASP A 420 -20.26 -22.29 3.94
C ASP A 420 -21.01 -20.97 4.21
N ASP A 421 -21.69 -20.81 5.36
CA ASP A 421 -22.44 -19.59 5.72
C ASP A 421 -21.57 -18.48 6.34
N ARG A 422 -20.35 -18.77 6.80
CA ARG A 422 -19.43 -17.71 7.29
C ARG A 422 -18.85 -16.87 6.14
N SER A 423 -18.87 -17.40 4.92
CA SER A 423 -18.12 -16.85 3.79
C SER A 423 -18.70 -15.56 3.17
N SER A 424 -20.00 -15.28 3.36
CA SER A 424 -20.62 -14.02 2.93
C SER A 424 -20.37 -12.90 3.95
N ASP A 425 -20.62 -13.19 5.23
CA ASP A 425 -20.40 -12.26 6.33
C ASP A 425 -18.93 -11.82 6.41
N ASP A 426 -17.99 -12.72 6.08
CA ASP A 426 -16.57 -12.40 6.06
C ASP A 426 -16.22 -11.39 4.96
N PHE A 427 -16.79 -11.53 3.76
CA PHE A 427 -16.56 -10.57 2.67
C PHE A 427 -17.20 -9.22 2.97
N ASP A 428 -18.46 -9.23 3.41
CA ASP A 428 -19.26 -8.03 3.68
C ASP A 428 -18.65 -7.15 4.78
N ASN A 429 -17.93 -7.78 5.72
CA ASN A 429 -17.24 -7.09 6.81
C ASN A 429 -15.74 -6.85 6.54
N ALA A 430 -15.15 -7.45 5.50
CA ALA A 430 -13.81 -7.10 5.06
C ALA A 430 -13.77 -5.66 4.54
N LEU A 431 -12.63 -5.00 4.73
CA LEU A 431 -12.47 -3.62 4.28
C LEU A 431 -12.18 -3.59 2.77
N LEU A 432 -12.82 -2.67 2.06
CA LEU A 432 -12.45 -2.26 0.72
C LEU A 432 -11.94 -0.83 0.78
N ASN A 433 -10.73 -0.63 0.26
CA ASN A 433 -10.19 0.71 0.08
C ASN A 433 -10.76 1.35 -1.19
N ILE A 434 -11.20 2.59 -1.11
CA ILE A 434 -11.60 3.44 -2.22
C ILE A 434 -10.71 4.71 -2.29
N GLY A 435 -9.97 4.83 -3.38
CA GLY A 435 -9.12 5.98 -3.67
C GLY A 435 -9.88 7.09 -4.39
N VAL A 436 -9.92 8.28 -3.80
CA VAL A 436 -10.57 9.47 -4.36
C VAL A 436 -9.54 10.58 -4.46
N TRP A 437 -9.15 10.88 -5.70
CA TRP A 437 -8.15 11.89 -6.02
C TRP A 437 -8.68 12.93 -7.01
N GLY A 438 -8.91 14.15 -6.55
CA GLY A 438 -9.47 15.20 -7.38
C GLY A 438 -9.48 16.58 -6.74
N GLU A 439 -9.79 17.61 -7.54
CA GLU A 439 -9.92 18.98 -7.05
C GLU A 439 -11.16 19.12 -6.17
N THR A 440 -11.00 19.86 -5.06
CA THR A 440 -12.12 20.35 -4.26
C THR A 440 -13.04 21.20 -5.15
N PRO A 441 -14.37 21.06 -5.03
CA PRO A 441 -15.30 21.91 -5.78
C PRO A 441 -14.98 23.41 -5.63
N PRO A 442 -15.15 24.22 -6.70
CA PRO A 442 -14.99 25.67 -6.60
C PRO A 442 -15.87 26.26 -5.49
N ASN A 443 -15.36 27.25 -4.77
CA ASN A 443 -16.04 27.94 -3.66
C ASN A 443 -16.36 27.09 -2.42
N THR A 444 -15.90 25.84 -2.34
CA THR A 444 -15.97 25.02 -1.13
C THR A 444 -14.61 25.06 -0.43
N LEU A 445 -14.63 25.27 0.90
CA LEU A 445 -13.41 25.15 1.69
C LEU A 445 -12.96 23.67 1.72
N HIS A 446 -11.67 23.44 1.52
CA HIS A 446 -11.07 22.10 1.55
C HIS A 446 -11.38 21.35 2.86
N VAL A 447 -11.38 22.06 3.98
CA VAL A 447 -11.75 21.50 5.29
C VAL A 447 -13.20 21.02 5.29
N THR A 448 -14.13 21.81 4.74
CA THR A 448 -15.57 21.47 4.73
C THR A 448 -15.82 20.17 3.99
N ILE A 449 -15.26 19.99 2.80
CA ILE A 449 -15.49 18.75 2.03
C ILE A 449 -14.86 17.53 2.73
N ASN A 450 -13.67 17.68 3.31
CA ASN A 450 -13.03 16.60 4.05
C ASN A 450 -13.83 16.20 5.29
N ARG A 451 -14.40 17.17 6.02
CA ARG A 451 -15.28 16.90 7.17
C ARG A 451 -16.57 16.19 6.76
N LEU A 452 -17.13 16.51 5.59
CA LEU A 452 -18.29 15.80 5.03
C LEU A 452 -17.94 14.34 4.71
N ILE A 453 -16.79 14.10 4.07
CA ILE A 453 -16.27 12.75 3.81
C ILE A 453 -16.06 11.99 5.12
N GLU A 454 -15.38 12.59 6.11
CA GLU A 454 -15.12 12.00 7.43
C GLU A 454 -16.41 11.61 8.15
N SER A 455 -17.42 12.50 8.13
CA SER A 455 -18.73 12.25 8.71
C SER A 455 -19.45 11.09 8.01
N LYS A 456 -19.43 11.05 6.67
CA LYS A 456 -20.06 9.97 5.91
C LYS A 456 -19.37 8.63 6.15
N LEU A 457 -18.03 8.59 6.12
CA LEU A 457 -17.25 7.40 6.43
C LEU A 457 -17.58 6.88 7.82
N LYS A 458 -17.60 7.75 8.83
CA LYS A 458 -17.95 7.38 10.21
C LYS A 458 -19.34 6.75 10.30
N SER A 459 -20.33 7.31 9.60
CA SER A 459 -21.70 6.74 9.56
C SER A 459 -21.77 5.34 8.95
N LEU A 460 -20.78 4.99 8.13
CA LEU A 460 -20.66 3.72 7.42
C LEU A 460 -19.59 2.79 8.01
N GLY A 461 -19.09 3.09 9.21
CA GLY A 461 -18.03 2.29 9.86
C GLY A 461 -16.69 2.30 9.10
N GLY A 462 -16.49 3.31 8.25
CA GLY A 462 -15.27 3.53 7.48
C GLY A 462 -14.33 4.57 8.08
N MET A 463 -13.21 4.78 7.41
CA MET A 463 -12.15 5.68 7.84
C MET A 463 -11.34 6.23 6.66
N LYS A 464 -10.63 7.34 6.90
CA LYS A 464 -9.55 7.83 6.04
C LYS A 464 -8.23 7.22 6.47
N TRP A 465 -7.34 6.89 5.54
CA TRP A 465 -5.96 6.64 5.93
C TRP A 465 -5.31 7.94 6.38
N LEU A 466 -4.51 7.80 7.42
CA LEU A 466 -3.85 8.91 8.09
C LEU A 466 -2.70 9.50 7.25
N TYR A 467 -2.22 8.86 6.17
CA TYR A 467 -1.16 9.48 5.35
C TYR A 467 -1.58 10.81 4.73
N ALA A 468 -2.88 10.92 4.47
CA ALA A 468 -3.51 12.10 3.92
C ALA A 468 -3.98 13.05 5.03
N GLN A 469 -4.48 14.22 4.64
CA GLN A 469 -4.97 15.21 5.59
C GLN A 469 -6.23 14.71 6.27
N THR A 470 -6.24 14.75 7.59
CA THR A 470 -7.42 14.44 8.40
C THR A 470 -7.78 15.65 9.24
N PHE A 471 -9.07 15.92 9.39
CA PHE A 471 -9.60 17.06 10.13
C PHE A 471 -10.44 16.61 11.34
N TYR A 472 -10.19 15.39 11.83
CA TYR A 472 -10.73 14.91 13.10
C TYR A 472 -10.30 15.84 14.25
N THR A 473 -11.23 16.12 15.17
CA THR A 473 -10.89 16.78 16.43
C THR A 473 -10.11 15.84 17.33
N GLU A 474 -9.40 16.36 18.33
CA GLU A 474 -8.72 15.53 19.34
C GLU A 474 -9.69 14.56 20.01
N ASP A 475 -10.90 14.99 20.40
CA ASP A 475 -11.93 14.12 20.99
C ASP A 475 -12.48 13.06 20.02
N GLU A 476 -12.37 13.28 18.71
CA GLU A 476 -12.80 12.30 17.71
C GLU A 476 -11.73 11.23 17.48
N PHE A 477 -10.46 11.54 17.78
CA PHE A 477 -9.32 10.66 17.61
C PHE A 477 -9.09 9.79 18.84
#